data_AF-A0A3N6FLW4-F1
#
_entry.id   AF-A0A3N6FLW4-F1
#
_cell.length_a   1.000
_cell.length_b   1.000
_cell.length_c   1.000
_cell.angle_alpha   90.00
_cell.angle_beta   90.00
_cell.angle_gamma   90.00
#
_symmetry.space_group_name_H-M   'P 1'
#
loop_
_entity.id
_entity.type
_entity.pdbx_description
1 polymer ?
#
loop_
_entity_poly.entity_id
_entity_poly.type
_entity_poly.pdbx_seq_one_letter_code
_entity_poly.pdbx_strand_id
1 'polypeptide(L)'
;MSGAAGAVGRTTHSQPGHPESSEADRPTAVAAPRGRLSRGTDPSLLLSRAPARLVECVVAWNWDRRMTRRAFTTLLRNFGICHERNSAARTPQANLYAIMQAAHRSAGTVRMIVQIDADVADADRMVTDFVSAVTAGTGVEPAVNARRTMPWLHPITWPGAGEAGDLITRRYKIKDAYLRRSLSDSQLATVHRHLTNPTGPPAGGFQLFGCGGQVNTVGPP
;
A
#
# COMPACT_ATOMS: atom_id res chain seq x y z
N MET A 1 -33.87 39.87 13.38
CA MET A 1 -33.42 39.46 14.72
C MET A 1 -31.90 39.44 14.68
N SER A 2 -31.28 40.60 14.90
CA SER A 2 -30.83 41.09 16.22
C SER A 2 -29.67 40.24 16.76
N GLY A 3 -28.46 40.72 16.49
CA GLY A 3 -27.29 40.34 17.26
C GLY A 3 -27.25 41.12 18.56
N ALA A 4 -26.72 40.49 19.61
CA ALA A 4 -26.31 41.16 20.83
C ALA A 4 -25.06 40.45 21.37
N ALA A 5 -24.04 41.25 21.64
CA ALA A 5 -22.78 40.87 22.26
C ALA A 5 -22.96 40.58 23.76
N GLY A 6 -22.10 39.72 24.30
CA GLY A 6 -21.95 39.51 25.73
C GLY A 6 -20.53 39.03 26.04
N ALA A 7 -19.65 39.98 26.40
CA ALA A 7 -18.36 39.70 26.99
C ALA A 7 -18.51 39.66 28.52
N VAL A 8 -18.07 38.59 29.19
CA VAL A 8 -17.85 38.59 30.64
C VAL A 8 -16.71 37.63 31.01
N GLY A 9 -15.76 38.15 31.78
CA GLY A 9 -15.23 37.46 32.96
C GLY A 9 -14.05 36.52 32.77
N ARG A 10 -12.85 37.10 32.79
CA ARG A 10 -11.61 36.38 33.06
C ARG A 10 -11.54 36.09 34.57
N THR A 11 -11.57 34.83 34.99
CA THR A 11 -11.27 34.43 36.37
C THR A 11 -10.17 33.39 36.35
N THR A 12 -9.00 33.80 36.79
CA THR A 12 -7.81 32.99 37.03
C THR A 12 -8.02 32.11 38.27
N HIS A 13 -7.84 30.80 38.11
CA HIS A 13 -7.55 29.91 39.24
C HIS A 13 -6.24 29.19 38.96
N SER A 14 -5.19 29.66 39.65
CA SER A 14 -3.87 29.05 39.67
C SER A 14 -3.94 27.79 40.54
N GLN A 15 -3.59 26.64 39.96
CA GLN A 15 -3.27 25.42 40.72
C GLN A 15 -1.76 25.20 40.68
N PRO A 16 -1.14 24.80 41.81
CA PRO A 16 0.32 24.72 41.94
C PRO A 16 0.90 23.49 41.23
N GLY A 17 2.13 23.66 40.76
CA GLY A 17 2.79 22.82 39.77
C GLY A 17 3.15 21.41 40.21
N HIS A 18 3.03 20.50 39.24
CA HIS A 18 3.76 19.23 39.22
C HIS A 18 5.00 19.40 38.32
N PRO A 19 6.17 18.86 38.71
CA PRO A 19 7.41 19.07 37.97
C PRO A 19 7.34 18.42 36.58
N GLU A 20 7.53 19.23 35.55
CA GLU A 20 7.79 18.82 34.17
C GLU A 20 9.09 18.00 34.13
N SER A 21 8.96 16.70 33.88
CA SER A 21 10.08 15.86 33.48
C SER A 21 10.51 16.22 32.06
N SER A 22 11.58 17.02 31.98
CA SER A 22 12.49 17.28 30.87
C SER A 22 12.33 16.38 29.63
N GLU A 23 11.86 16.97 28.54
CA GLU A 23 11.82 16.39 27.18
C GLU A 23 13.20 16.49 26.50
N ALA A 24 14.27 16.07 27.17
CA ALA A 24 15.64 16.20 26.67
C ALA A 24 16.38 14.87 26.44
N ASP A 25 15.70 13.72 26.58
CA ASP A 25 16.37 12.41 26.49
C ASP A 25 15.59 11.39 25.65
N ARG A 26 15.09 11.81 24.47
CA ARG A 26 14.63 10.84 23.46
C ARG A 26 15.84 10.37 22.66
N PRO A 27 16.22 9.08 22.73
CA PRO A 27 17.30 8.57 21.91
C PRO A 27 16.92 8.72 20.44
N THR A 28 17.81 9.37 19.68
CA THR A 28 17.74 9.48 18.23
C THR A 28 17.67 8.07 17.66
N ALA A 29 16.64 7.78 16.85
CA ALA A 29 16.42 6.47 16.29
C ALA A 29 17.60 6.11 15.35
N VAL A 30 18.53 5.30 15.86
CA VAL A 30 19.55 4.64 15.06
C VAL A 30 18.85 3.64 14.15
N ALA A 31 19.12 3.73 12.85
CA ALA A 31 18.66 2.80 11.84
C ALA A 31 18.88 1.35 12.30
N ALA A 32 17.79 0.58 12.42
CA ALA A 32 17.86 -0.79 12.92
C ALA A 32 18.54 -1.70 11.87
N PRO A 33 19.67 -2.36 12.20
CA PRO A 33 20.20 -3.40 11.34
C PRO A 33 19.67 -4.77 11.81
N ARG A 34 19.26 -5.57 10.82
CA ARG A 34 19.27 -7.06 10.75
C ARG A 34 18.04 -7.82 11.24
N GLY A 35 17.47 -8.58 10.30
CA GLY A 35 16.76 -9.83 10.55
C GLY A 35 17.72 -10.90 11.08
N ARG A 36 17.97 -10.88 12.39
CA ARG A 36 18.43 -12.02 13.17
C ARG A 36 17.31 -12.26 14.18
N LEU A 37 16.75 -13.48 14.23
CA LEU A 37 15.89 -13.89 15.35
C LEU A 37 16.60 -13.47 16.64
N SER A 38 15.97 -12.63 17.45
CA SER A 38 16.61 -12.17 18.67
C SER A 38 16.87 -13.39 19.54
N ARG A 39 18.14 -13.61 19.84
CA ARG A 39 18.55 -14.61 20.84
C ARG A 39 18.46 -14.04 22.26
N GLY A 40 17.67 -12.97 22.43
CA GLY A 40 17.54 -12.23 23.67
C GLY A 40 16.34 -12.74 24.46
N THR A 41 16.43 -12.68 25.79
CA THR A 41 15.34 -13.01 26.70
C THR A 41 14.37 -11.84 26.90
N ASP A 42 14.66 -10.65 26.38
CA ASP A 42 13.77 -9.50 26.41
C ASP A 42 12.57 -9.75 25.48
N PRO A 43 11.35 -9.91 26.02
CA PRO A 43 10.16 -10.18 25.22
C PRO A 43 9.87 -9.10 24.16
N SER A 44 10.29 -7.86 24.40
CA SER A 44 10.06 -6.74 23.48
C SER A 44 10.86 -6.84 22.18
N LEU A 45 11.88 -7.69 22.15
CA LEU A 45 12.76 -7.88 21.00
C LEU A 45 12.49 -9.19 20.25
N LEU A 46 11.54 -10.02 20.70
CA LEU A 46 11.30 -11.37 20.15
C LEU A 46 10.67 -11.38 18.75
N LEU A 47 10.07 -10.26 18.32
CA LEU A 47 9.41 -10.13 17.02
C LEU A 47 9.92 -8.92 16.26
N SER A 48 9.76 -8.96 14.94
CA SER A 48 10.02 -7.81 14.08
C SER A 48 9.14 -6.63 14.50
N ARG A 49 9.77 -5.48 14.70
CA ARG A 49 9.07 -4.24 14.99
C ARG A 49 8.30 -3.78 13.75
N ALA A 50 7.03 -3.41 13.94
CA ALA A 50 6.25 -2.79 12.88
C ALA A 50 6.72 -1.33 12.63
N PRO A 51 6.51 -0.80 11.42
CA PRO A 51 6.69 0.63 11.16
C PRO A 51 5.94 1.49 12.18
N ALA A 52 6.49 2.65 12.55
CA ALA A 52 5.74 3.63 13.35
C ALA A 52 4.68 4.32 12.49
N ARG A 53 5.05 4.64 11.25
CA ARG A 53 4.23 5.34 10.28
C ARG A 53 4.32 4.65 8.92
N LEU A 54 3.20 4.67 8.20
CA LEU A 54 3.07 4.12 6.86
C LEU A 54 2.86 5.26 5.87
N VAL A 55 3.66 5.30 4.81
CA VAL A 55 3.31 6.04 3.59
C VAL A 55 2.47 5.12 2.72
N GLU A 56 1.30 5.61 2.31
CA GLU A 56 0.44 4.97 1.32
C GLU A 56 0.27 5.89 0.12
N CYS A 57 0.48 5.35 -1.08
CA CYS A 57 0.15 6.00 -2.33
C CYS A 57 -0.87 5.15 -3.10
N VAL A 58 -2.02 5.76 -3.41
CA VAL A 58 -3.08 5.17 -4.21
C VAL A 58 -3.12 5.85 -5.56
N VAL A 59 -2.91 5.08 -6.61
CA VAL A 59 -3.03 5.52 -8.00
C VAL A 59 -4.17 4.74 -8.65
N ALA A 60 -5.18 5.41 -9.21
CA ALA A 60 -6.31 4.74 -9.83
C ALA A 60 -6.65 5.35 -11.19
N TRP A 61 -7.12 4.49 -12.09
CA TRP A 61 -7.55 4.82 -13.44
C TRP A 61 -8.98 4.33 -13.66
N ASN A 62 -9.73 5.07 -14.45
CA ASN A 62 -11.05 4.68 -14.88
C ASN A 62 -10.97 3.70 -16.06
N TRP A 63 -11.92 2.77 -16.14
CA TRP A 63 -12.19 1.99 -17.35
C TRP A 63 -12.89 2.85 -18.43
N ASP A 64 -12.21 3.91 -18.87
CA ASP A 64 -12.69 4.81 -19.92
C ASP A 64 -12.01 4.52 -21.28
N ARG A 65 -12.25 5.39 -22.27
CA ARG A 65 -11.71 5.24 -23.63
C ARG A 65 -10.17 5.31 -23.68
N ARG A 66 -9.51 5.92 -22.69
CA ARG A 66 -8.04 6.02 -22.60
C ARG A 66 -7.43 4.71 -22.08
N MET A 67 -8.16 3.95 -21.26
CA MET A 67 -7.74 2.62 -20.78
C MET A 67 -7.90 1.56 -21.88
N THR A 68 -7.11 1.70 -22.95
CA THR A 68 -7.05 0.73 -24.05
C THR A 68 -6.43 -0.59 -23.59
N ARG A 69 -6.62 -1.67 -24.37
CA ARG A 69 -5.93 -2.96 -24.12
C ARG A 69 -4.42 -2.78 -23.99
N ARG A 70 -3.82 -1.92 -24.82
CA ARG A 70 -2.37 -1.64 -24.77
C ARG A 70 -2.00 -0.97 -23.44
N ALA A 71 -2.70 0.10 -23.06
CA ALA A 71 -2.43 0.80 -21.80
C ALA A 71 -2.57 -0.14 -20.59
N PHE A 72 -3.66 -0.90 -20.52
CA PHE A 72 -3.93 -1.86 -19.45
C PHE A 72 -2.84 -2.93 -19.35
N THR A 73 -2.50 -3.58 -20.47
CA THR A 73 -1.49 -4.64 -20.46
C THR A 73 -0.09 -4.10 -20.18
N THR A 74 0.23 -2.87 -20.61
CA THR A 74 1.49 -2.20 -20.26
C THR A 74 1.57 -1.91 -18.75
N LEU A 75 0.51 -1.44 -18.10
CA LEU A 75 0.49 -1.25 -16.63
C LEU A 75 0.83 -2.55 -15.89
N LEU A 76 0.12 -3.64 -16.22
CA LEU A 76 0.36 -4.95 -15.59
C LEU A 76 1.76 -5.49 -15.89
N ARG A 77 2.26 -5.31 -17.12
CA ARG A 77 3.60 -5.74 -17.52
C ARG A 77 4.67 -4.97 -16.74
N ASN A 78 4.57 -3.65 -16.70
CA ASN A 78 5.52 -2.80 -15.99
C ASN A 78 5.55 -3.13 -14.49
N PHE A 79 4.38 -3.35 -13.88
CA PHE A 79 4.29 -3.82 -12.50
C PHE A 79 5.06 -5.13 -12.29
N GLY A 80 4.86 -6.12 -13.17
CA GLY A 80 5.59 -7.39 -13.11
C GLY A 80 7.11 -7.22 -13.27
N ILE A 81 7.55 -6.45 -14.27
CA ILE A 81 8.98 -6.19 -14.55
C ILE A 81 9.64 -5.47 -13.37
N CYS A 82 8.95 -4.52 -12.74
CA CYS A 82 9.48 -3.85 -11.56
C CYS A 82 9.79 -4.85 -10.45
N HIS A 83 8.91 -5.83 -10.20
CA HIS A 83 9.13 -6.86 -9.18
C HIS A 83 10.20 -7.87 -9.61
N GLU A 84 10.21 -8.33 -10.86
CA GLU A 84 11.27 -9.23 -11.36
C GLU A 84 12.69 -8.68 -11.09
N ARG A 85 12.87 -7.37 -11.25
CA ARG A 85 14.18 -6.71 -11.09
C ARG A 85 14.54 -6.39 -9.63
N ASN A 86 13.55 -6.23 -8.77
CA ASN A 86 13.74 -5.58 -7.46
C ASN A 86 13.32 -6.44 -6.25
N SER A 87 12.84 -7.67 -6.47
CA SER A 87 12.36 -8.58 -5.40
C SER A 87 13.46 -9.43 -4.74
N ALA A 88 14.74 -9.16 -4.96
CA ALA A 88 15.81 -9.80 -4.20
C ALA A 88 15.84 -9.29 -2.74
N ALA A 89 16.33 -10.11 -1.82
CA ALA A 89 16.52 -9.66 -0.45
C ALA A 89 17.54 -8.51 -0.40
N ARG A 90 17.34 -7.57 0.54
CA ARG A 90 18.25 -6.44 0.82
C ARG A 90 18.40 -5.42 -0.32
N THR A 91 17.49 -5.41 -1.30
CA THR A 91 17.34 -4.25 -2.21
C THR A 91 16.60 -3.12 -1.47
N PRO A 92 16.86 -1.84 -1.79
CA PRO A 92 16.07 -0.73 -1.24
C PRO A 92 14.56 -0.91 -1.49
N GLN A 93 14.19 -1.44 -2.65
CA GLN A 93 12.83 -1.71 -3.06
C GLN A 93 12.17 -2.87 -2.27
N ALA A 94 12.92 -3.71 -1.57
CA ALA A 94 12.35 -4.72 -0.68
C ALA A 94 11.61 -4.11 0.53
N ASN A 95 11.75 -2.80 0.78
CA ASN A 95 10.96 -2.06 1.77
C ASN A 95 9.57 -1.66 1.25
N LEU A 96 9.32 -1.78 -0.06
CA LEU A 96 8.08 -1.38 -0.70
C LEU A 96 7.16 -2.60 -0.85
N TYR A 97 5.91 -2.43 -0.44
CA TYR A 97 4.81 -3.35 -0.76
C TYR A 97 3.88 -2.69 -1.75
N ALA A 98 3.48 -3.39 -2.81
CA ALA A 98 2.54 -2.87 -3.79
C ALA A 98 1.53 -3.92 -4.22
N ILE A 99 0.32 -3.46 -4.50
CA ILE A 99 -0.76 -4.27 -5.05
C ILE A 99 -1.30 -3.56 -6.29
N MET A 100 -1.36 -4.28 -7.41
CA MET A 100 -2.11 -3.86 -8.59
C MET A 100 -3.44 -4.63 -8.61
N GLN A 101 -4.55 -3.91 -8.66
CA GLN A 101 -5.90 -4.47 -8.62
C GLN A 101 -6.70 -3.96 -9.81
N ALA A 102 -7.22 -4.88 -10.61
CA ALA A 102 -8.09 -4.58 -11.72
C ALA A 102 -9.45 -5.24 -11.49
N ALA A 103 -10.48 -4.43 -11.25
CA ALA A 103 -11.85 -4.93 -11.25
C ALA A 103 -12.33 -5.13 -12.70
N HIS A 104 -13.39 -5.92 -12.88
CA HIS A 104 -14.08 -6.02 -14.16
C HIS A 104 -14.51 -4.63 -14.63
N ARG A 105 -14.52 -4.40 -15.96
CA ARG A 105 -14.80 -3.07 -16.52
C ARG A 105 -16.12 -2.44 -16.05
N SER A 106 -17.12 -3.26 -15.71
CA SER A 106 -18.41 -2.80 -15.19
C SER A 106 -18.34 -2.24 -13.77
N ALA A 107 -17.28 -2.50 -13.01
CA ALA A 107 -16.97 -1.84 -11.73
C ALA A 107 -16.12 -0.56 -11.90
N GLY A 108 -15.60 -0.31 -13.09
CA GLY A 108 -15.09 1.01 -13.49
C GLY A 108 -13.66 1.36 -13.07
N THR A 109 -12.96 0.55 -12.27
CA THR A 109 -11.64 0.93 -11.72
C THR A 109 -10.52 -0.09 -11.90
N VAL A 110 -9.34 0.42 -12.24
CA VAL A 110 -8.03 -0.22 -12.08
C VAL A 110 -7.24 0.62 -11.09
N ARG A 111 -6.62 0.02 -10.08
CA ARG A 111 -5.87 0.77 -9.07
C ARG A 111 -4.59 0.06 -8.65
N MET A 112 -3.63 0.86 -8.22
CA MET A 112 -2.39 0.45 -7.60
C MET A 112 -2.30 1.09 -6.22
N ILE A 113 -1.96 0.28 -5.23
CA ILE A 113 -1.70 0.73 -3.87
C ILE A 113 -0.22 0.44 -3.59
N VAL A 114 0.53 1.43 -3.15
CA VAL A 114 1.95 1.33 -2.79
C VAL A 114 2.10 1.75 -1.34
N GLN A 115 2.81 0.94 -0.57
CA GLN A 115 2.96 1.09 0.87
C GLN A 115 4.43 0.91 1.25
N ILE A 116 4.95 1.79 2.10
CA ILE A 116 6.33 1.74 2.60
C ILE A 116 6.39 2.33 4.01
N ASP A 117 7.31 1.82 4.83
CA ASP A 117 7.67 2.45 6.12
C ASP A 117 8.12 3.89 5.87
N ALA A 118 7.48 4.84 6.54
CA ALA A 118 7.76 6.27 6.36
C ALA A 118 9.18 6.66 6.85
N ASP A 119 9.78 5.87 7.72
CA ASP A 119 11.07 6.16 8.33
C ASP A 119 12.24 5.55 7.52
N VAL A 120 11.96 4.85 6.41
CA VAL A 120 12.98 4.42 5.45
C VAL A 120 13.52 5.63 4.69
N ALA A 121 14.86 5.73 4.61
CA ALA A 121 15.52 6.78 3.85
C ALA A 121 15.02 6.80 2.40
N ASP A 122 14.72 7.99 1.88
CA ASP A 122 14.19 8.21 0.53
C ASP A 122 12.84 7.51 0.21
N ALA A 123 12.03 7.15 1.22
CA ALA A 123 10.74 6.47 1.01
C ALA A 123 9.86 7.16 -0.04
N ASP A 124 9.73 8.49 0.02
CA ASP A 124 8.93 9.25 -0.93
C ASP A 124 9.44 9.16 -2.37
N ARG A 125 10.78 9.17 -2.55
CA ARG A 125 11.39 9.02 -3.87
C ARG A 125 11.16 7.61 -4.39
N MET A 126 11.33 6.58 -3.56
CA MET A 126 11.09 5.19 -3.95
C MET A 126 9.65 4.96 -4.43
N VAL A 127 8.66 5.54 -3.75
CA VAL A 127 7.25 5.46 -4.17
C VAL A 127 7.05 6.17 -5.51
N THR A 128 7.61 7.36 -5.67
CA THR A 128 7.52 8.12 -6.94
C THR A 128 8.17 7.35 -8.09
N ASP A 129 9.38 6.84 -7.91
CA ASP A 129 10.11 6.07 -8.92
C ASP A 129 9.35 4.80 -9.32
N PHE A 130 8.77 4.09 -8.34
CA PHE A 130 7.96 2.90 -8.60
C PHE A 130 6.69 3.25 -9.38
N VAL A 131 5.95 4.29 -8.97
CA VAL A 131 4.75 4.75 -9.69
C VAL A 131 5.10 5.14 -11.12
N SER A 132 6.15 5.93 -11.32
CA SER A 132 6.62 6.34 -12.65
C SER A 132 7.04 5.15 -13.51
N ALA A 133 7.74 4.16 -12.94
CA ALA A 133 8.13 2.96 -13.66
C ALA A 133 6.91 2.13 -14.11
N VAL A 134 5.88 2.03 -13.27
CA VAL A 134 4.63 1.32 -13.62
C VAL A 134 3.84 2.05 -14.70
N THR A 135 3.76 3.38 -14.64
CA THR A 135 2.95 4.18 -15.59
C THR A 135 3.66 4.51 -16.90
N ALA A 136 4.98 4.30 -16.98
CA ALA A 136 5.79 4.60 -18.16
C ALA A 136 5.23 3.98 -19.45
N GLY A 137 5.06 4.82 -20.48
CA GLY A 137 4.63 4.38 -21.82
C GLY A 137 3.17 3.92 -21.93
N THR A 138 2.35 4.14 -20.90
CA THR A 138 0.92 3.76 -20.92
C THR A 138 0.03 4.82 -21.57
N GLY A 139 0.39 6.11 -21.43
CA GLY A 139 -0.39 7.24 -21.94
C GLY A 139 -1.71 7.47 -21.21
N VAL A 140 -1.95 6.78 -20.08
CA VAL A 140 -3.15 6.98 -19.25
C VAL A 140 -2.84 7.87 -18.07
N GLU A 141 -3.71 8.85 -17.87
CA GLU A 141 -3.67 9.73 -16.70
C GLU A 141 -4.49 9.12 -15.56
N PRO A 142 -3.96 9.08 -14.34
CA PRO A 142 -4.70 8.60 -13.19
C PRO A 142 -5.85 9.56 -12.83
N ALA A 143 -7.02 9.00 -12.54
CA ALA A 143 -8.15 9.72 -11.96
C ALA A 143 -7.91 10.03 -10.46
N VAL A 144 -7.12 9.19 -9.79
CA VAL A 144 -6.66 9.41 -8.41
C VAL A 144 -5.16 9.20 -8.39
N ASN A 145 -4.43 10.15 -7.83
CA ASN A 145 -3.03 9.98 -7.45
C ASN A 145 -2.85 10.68 -6.10
N ALA A 146 -3.08 9.93 -5.03
CA ALA A 146 -3.09 10.45 -3.67
C ALA A 146 -2.02 9.76 -2.85
N ARG A 147 -1.30 10.55 -2.06
CA ARG A 147 -0.32 10.04 -1.09
C ARG A 147 -0.67 10.57 0.29
N ARG A 148 -0.53 9.72 1.30
CA ARG A 148 -0.79 10.04 2.70
C ARG A 148 0.15 9.29 3.62
N THR A 149 0.48 9.91 4.74
CA THR A 149 1.27 9.30 5.80
C THR A 149 0.43 9.21 7.06
N MET A 150 0.38 8.05 7.69
CA MET A 150 -0.45 7.81 8.88
C MET A 150 0.25 6.86 9.86
N PRO A 151 -0.16 6.82 11.14
CA PRO A 151 0.31 5.79 12.07
C PRO A 151 0.03 4.40 11.49
N TRP A 152 1.04 3.52 11.47
CA TRP A 152 0.96 2.24 10.75
C TRP A 152 -0.22 1.37 11.19
N LEU A 153 -0.51 1.32 12.49
CA LEU A 153 -1.56 0.45 13.02
C LEU A 153 -2.96 0.90 12.57
N HIS A 154 -3.15 2.21 12.34
CA HIS A 154 -4.45 2.80 12.05
C HIS A 154 -5.17 2.20 10.82
N PRO A 155 -4.58 2.13 9.62
CA PRO A 155 -5.22 1.53 8.46
C PRO A 155 -5.33 0.00 8.57
N ILE A 156 -4.40 -0.65 9.28
CA ILE A 156 -4.34 -2.11 9.41
C ILE A 156 -5.48 -2.64 10.28
N THR A 157 -5.91 -1.88 11.28
CA THR A 157 -7.01 -2.27 12.18
C THR A 157 -8.34 -1.59 11.84
N TRP A 158 -8.43 -0.84 10.73
CA TRP A 158 -9.65 -0.10 10.41
C TRP A 158 -10.81 -1.06 10.05
N PRO A 159 -11.97 -0.96 10.72
CA PRO A 159 -13.12 -1.82 10.42
C PRO A 159 -13.56 -1.69 8.95
N GLY A 160 -13.78 -2.82 8.28
CA GLY A 160 -14.20 -2.82 6.88
C GLY A 160 -13.07 -2.60 5.86
N ALA A 161 -11.80 -2.53 6.28
CA ALA A 161 -10.64 -2.59 5.38
C ALA A 161 -10.44 -3.98 4.72
N GLY A 162 -11.24 -4.95 5.12
CA GLY A 162 -11.31 -6.27 4.52
C GLY A 162 -12.00 -6.29 3.16
N GLU A 163 -12.09 -7.49 2.63
CA GLU A 163 -12.54 -7.76 1.27
C GLU A 163 -14.10 -7.68 1.21
N ALA A 164 -14.69 -7.27 0.08
CA ALA A 164 -16.08 -6.75 0.02
C ALA A 164 -17.19 -7.76 0.40
N GLY A 165 -18.12 -7.36 1.27
CA GLY A 165 -19.28 -8.13 1.77
C GLY A 165 -19.33 -8.17 3.31
N ASP A 166 -20.47 -8.51 3.90
CA ASP A 166 -20.60 -8.67 5.35
C ASP A 166 -20.40 -10.14 5.81
N LEU A 167 -20.27 -10.37 7.12
CA LEU A 167 -20.03 -11.71 7.68
C LEU A 167 -21.13 -12.74 7.35
N ILE A 168 -22.33 -12.30 6.98
CA ILE A 168 -23.52 -13.14 6.79
C ILE A 168 -23.79 -13.43 5.30
N THR A 169 -23.57 -12.46 4.41
CA THR A 169 -24.00 -12.55 3.01
C THR A 169 -22.86 -12.82 2.03
N ARG A 170 -21.62 -12.77 2.49
CA ARG A 170 -20.44 -12.78 1.62
C ARG A 170 -20.13 -14.16 1.04
N ARG A 171 -20.24 -14.28 -0.28
CA ARG A 171 -19.79 -15.45 -1.06
C ARG A 171 -18.66 -15.04 -2.01
N TYR A 172 -17.50 -15.67 -1.86
CA TYR A 172 -16.33 -15.43 -2.72
C TYR A 172 -15.66 -16.74 -3.13
N LYS A 173 -15.01 -16.72 -4.30
CA LYS A 173 -14.13 -17.79 -4.75
C LYS A 173 -12.81 -17.18 -5.20
N ILE A 174 -11.73 -17.58 -4.54
CA ILE A 174 -10.37 -17.14 -4.86
C ILE A 174 -9.61 -18.29 -5.52
N LYS A 175 -8.73 -17.92 -6.45
CA LYS A 175 -7.69 -18.75 -7.06
C LYS A 175 -6.44 -17.88 -7.13
N ASP A 176 -5.30 -18.45 -6.82
CA ASP A 176 -4.01 -17.77 -6.79
C ASP A 176 -2.93 -18.61 -7.48
N ALA A 177 -1.78 -17.98 -7.70
CA ALA A 177 -0.58 -18.61 -8.22
C ALA A 177 0.64 -17.78 -7.85
N TYR A 178 1.79 -18.44 -7.67
CA TYR A 178 3.07 -17.76 -7.54
C TYR A 178 3.68 -17.45 -8.92
N LEU A 179 4.08 -16.20 -9.10
CA LEU A 179 4.77 -15.74 -10.30
C LEU A 179 6.26 -15.54 -10.02
N ARG A 180 7.12 -16.36 -10.62
CA ARG A 180 8.58 -16.15 -10.62
C ARG A 180 9.03 -15.13 -11.67
N ARG A 181 8.14 -14.87 -12.64
CA ARG A 181 8.29 -13.91 -13.72
C ARG A 181 6.95 -13.25 -13.97
N SER A 182 6.99 -12.04 -14.52
CA SER A 182 5.90 -11.27 -15.06
C SER A 182 5.07 -12.08 -16.06
N LEU A 183 3.80 -11.68 -16.20
CA LEU A 183 2.86 -12.32 -17.10
C LEU A 183 3.33 -12.20 -18.56
N SER A 184 3.23 -13.28 -19.32
CA SER A 184 3.47 -13.26 -20.75
C SER A 184 2.40 -12.44 -21.48
N ASP A 185 2.67 -12.08 -22.74
CA ASP A 185 1.70 -11.34 -23.56
C ASP A 185 0.37 -12.09 -23.74
N SER A 186 0.41 -13.42 -23.87
CA SER A 186 -0.80 -14.24 -23.97
C SER A 186 -1.60 -14.27 -22.66
N GLN A 187 -0.92 -14.27 -21.51
CA GLN A 187 -1.54 -14.18 -20.20
C GLN A 187 -2.15 -12.78 -19.97
N LEU A 188 -1.41 -11.71 -20.29
CA LEU A 188 -1.90 -10.33 -20.22
C LEU A 188 -3.15 -10.11 -21.09
N ALA A 189 -3.12 -10.62 -22.33
CA ALA A 189 -4.27 -10.57 -23.23
C ALA A 189 -5.48 -11.36 -22.68
N THR A 190 -5.21 -12.50 -22.02
CA THR A 190 -6.24 -13.31 -21.36
C THR A 190 -6.88 -12.57 -20.18
N VAL A 191 -6.08 -11.97 -19.31
CA VAL A 191 -6.57 -11.13 -18.21
C VAL A 191 -7.48 -10.02 -18.74
N HIS A 192 -7.00 -9.25 -19.72
CA HIS A 192 -7.82 -8.19 -20.34
C HIS A 192 -9.13 -8.73 -20.89
N ARG A 193 -9.09 -9.80 -21.69
CA ARG A 193 -10.29 -10.42 -22.29
C ARG A 193 -11.33 -10.76 -21.22
N HIS A 194 -10.92 -11.37 -20.11
CA HIS A 194 -11.84 -11.75 -19.05
C HIS A 194 -12.32 -10.56 -18.20
N LEU A 195 -11.52 -9.50 -18.04
CA LEU A 195 -11.95 -8.29 -17.33
C LEU A 195 -12.84 -7.36 -18.17
N THR A 196 -12.90 -7.56 -19.50
CA THR A 196 -13.71 -6.73 -20.39
C THR A 196 -14.82 -7.50 -21.11
N ASN A 197 -15.09 -8.74 -20.72
CA ASN A 197 -16.12 -9.55 -21.37
C ASN A 197 -17.54 -9.02 -21.01
N PRO A 198 -18.58 -9.33 -21.79
CA PRO A 198 -19.93 -8.81 -21.52
C PRO A 198 -20.65 -9.50 -20.34
N THR A 199 -20.16 -10.67 -19.90
CA THR A 199 -20.82 -11.53 -18.89
C THR A 199 -20.19 -11.45 -17.49
N GLY A 200 -19.07 -10.72 -17.33
CA GLY A 200 -18.36 -10.64 -16.06
C GLY A 200 -19.07 -9.75 -15.02
N PRO A 201 -19.16 -10.16 -13.75
CA PRO A 201 -19.77 -9.36 -12.70
C PRO A 201 -18.84 -8.21 -12.24
N PRO A 202 -19.38 -7.08 -11.75
CA PRO A 202 -18.57 -5.99 -11.19
C PRO A 202 -17.65 -6.43 -10.04
N ALA A 203 -18.07 -7.41 -9.24
CA ALA A 203 -17.28 -7.95 -8.13
C ALA A 203 -16.13 -8.88 -8.56
N GLY A 204 -16.05 -9.24 -9.84
CA GLY A 204 -14.93 -10.02 -10.39
C GLY A 204 -13.69 -9.16 -10.60
N GLY A 205 -12.51 -9.71 -10.36
CA GLY A 205 -11.27 -8.96 -10.53
C GLY A 205 -10.02 -9.83 -10.61
N PHE A 206 -8.91 -9.17 -10.85
CA PHE A 206 -7.57 -9.73 -10.91
C PHE A 206 -6.63 -8.88 -10.06
N GLN A 207 -5.71 -9.52 -9.33
CA GLN A 207 -4.77 -8.81 -8.47
C GLN A 207 -3.36 -9.37 -8.65
N LEU A 208 -2.36 -8.48 -8.64
CA LEU A 208 -0.95 -8.80 -8.51
C LEU A 208 -0.44 -8.22 -7.21
N PHE A 209 0.17 -9.07 -6.39
CA PHE A 209 0.79 -8.69 -5.13
C PHE A 209 2.31 -8.73 -5.29
N GLY A 210 2.98 -7.66 -4.87
CA GLY A 210 4.43 -7.64 -4.75
C GLY A 210 4.89 -8.65 -3.71
N CYS A 211 5.78 -9.56 -4.10
CA CYS A 211 6.32 -10.60 -3.22
C CYS A 211 7.82 -10.82 -3.50
N GLY A 212 8.52 -11.45 -2.56
CA GLY A 212 9.95 -11.71 -2.57
C GLY A 212 10.64 -11.11 -1.35
N GLY A 213 11.73 -10.35 -1.57
CA GLY A 213 12.48 -9.71 -0.50
C GLY A 213 13.01 -10.74 0.50
N GLN A 214 12.77 -10.51 1.79
CA GLN A 214 13.23 -11.42 2.85
C GLN A 214 12.60 -12.82 2.78
N VAL A 215 11.41 -12.98 2.18
CA VAL A 215 10.76 -14.29 2.01
C VAL A 215 11.65 -15.25 1.21
N ASN A 216 12.36 -14.74 0.20
CA ASN A 216 13.23 -15.54 -0.66
C ASN A 216 14.56 -15.97 0.02
N THR A 217 14.79 -15.60 1.28
CA THR A 217 16.01 -15.96 2.02
C THR A 217 15.90 -17.30 2.76
N VAL A 218 14.68 -17.84 2.86
CA VAL A 218 14.43 -19.15 3.45
C VAL A 218 14.28 -20.16 2.32
N GLY A 219 15.03 -21.26 2.40
CA GLY A 219 14.90 -22.34 1.42
C GLY A 219 13.52 -23.01 1.46
N PRO A 220 13.14 -23.75 0.41
CA PRO A 220 11.96 -24.60 0.48
C PRO A 220 12.10 -25.59 1.65
N PRO A 221 11.00 -25.93 2.34
CA PRO A 221 10.99 -26.98 3.36
C PRO A 221 11.37 -28.34 2.77
#